data_AF-A0A976E8C6-F1
#
_entry.id   AF-A0A976E8C6-F1
#
_cell.length_a   1.000
_cell.length_b   1.000
_cell.length_c   1.000
_cell.angle_alpha   90.00
_cell.angle_beta   90.00
_cell.angle_gamma   90.00
#
_symmetry.space_group_name_H-M   'P 1'
#
loop_
_entity.id
_entity.type
_entity.pdbx_description
1 polymer ?
#
loop_
_entity_poly.entity_id
_entity_poly.type
_entity_poly.pdbx_seq_one_letter_code
_entity_poly.pdbx_strand_id
1 'polypeptide(L)'
;IDWQDAAAIFTQGKAAHYVMGNFAVGVFKEGGMTNDNLGFMVFPEITPGIARAEEAPTDTIHLTSGAKNPDDAKLFLGFMASAEAQSKWNAAVGQLPTNKNATVDAADPFLTEGFQSLSTATGGIAQFWDRDADAEYASLGMDGFQQFLVQPEELEAILERLEQARLRLFPQ
;
A
#
# COMPACT_ATOMS: atom_id res chain seq x y z
N ILE A 1 -16.59 0.32 7.68
CA ILE A 1 -15.79 -0.81 8.22
C ILE A 1 -14.35 -0.35 8.21
N ASP A 2 -13.65 -0.49 9.31
CA ASP A 2 -12.20 -0.31 9.26
C ASP A 2 -11.53 -1.59 8.72
N TRP A 3 -10.20 -1.59 8.66
CA TRP A 3 -9.47 -2.75 8.13
C TRP A 3 -9.52 -3.96 9.06
N GLN A 4 -9.64 -3.76 10.38
CA GLN A 4 -9.71 -4.85 11.35
C GLN A 4 -11.08 -5.55 11.27
N ASP A 5 -12.14 -4.77 11.11
CA ASP A 5 -13.48 -5.27 10.82
C ASP A 5 -13.49 -6.11 9.52
N ALA A 6 -12.82 -5.61 8.46
CA ALA A 6 -12.72 -6.31 7.18
C ALA A 6 -11.90 -7.61 7.29
N ALA A 7 -10.81 -7.60 8.06
CA ALA A 7 -10.02 -8.80 8.36
C ALA A 7 -10.85 -9.89 9.05
N ALA A 8 -11.76 -9.52 9.96
CA ALA A 8 -12.67 -10.47 10.59
C ALA A 8 -13.66 -11.09 9.60
N ILE A 9 -14.20 -10.31 8.65
CA ILE A 9 -15.08 -10.81 7.58
C ILE A 9 -14.32 -11.82 6.71
N PHE A 10 -13.08 -11.50 6.33
CA PHE A 10 -12.24 -12.34 5.49
C PHE A 10 -11.88 -13.67 6.17
N THR A 11 -11.36 -13.62 7.41
CA THR A 11 -10.98 -14.82 8.19
C THR A 11 -12.17 -15.72 8.52
N GLN A 12 -13.39 -15.17 8.62
CA GLN A 12 -14.63 -15.94 8.78
C GLN A 12 -15.13 -16.58 7.47
N GLY A 13 -14.40 -16.44 6.35
CA GLY A 13 -14.81 -16.96 5.05
C GLY A 13 -16.00 -16.24 4.43
N LYS A 14 -16.33 -15.02 4.89
CA LYS A 14 -17.44 -14.21 4.36
C LYS A 14 -17.02 -13.31 3.21
N ALA A 15 -15.72 -13.20 2.94
CA ALA A 15 -15.15 -12.57 1.75
C ALA A 15 -14.13 -13.52 1.13
N ALA A 16 -14.09 -13.58 -0.21
CA ALA A 16 -13.15 -14.41 -0.95
C ALA A 16 -11.82 -13.68 -1.26
N HIS A 17 -11.85 -12.36 -1.37
CA HIS A 17 -10.68 -11.52 -1.65
C HIS A 17 -10.67 -10.32 -0.71
N TYR A 18 -9.47 -9.89 -0.34
CA TYR A 18 -9.27 -8.67 0.44
C TYR A 18 -8.01 -7.95 -0.04
N VAL A 19 -8.18 -6.71 -0.51
CA VAL A 19 -7.08 -5.84 -0.93
C VAL A 19 -6.41 -5.28 0.33
N MET A 20 -5.27 -5.84 0.70
CA MET A 20 -4.53 -5.46 1.90
C MET A 20 -3.04 -5.77 1.78
N GLY A 21 -2.21 -5.03 2.52
CA GLY A 21 -0.76 -5.23 2.56
C GLY A 21 -0.33 -6.45 3.36
N ASN A 22 0.89 -6.92 3.11
CA ASN A 22 1.46 -8.14 3.69
C ASN A 22 1.50 -8.16 5.23
N PHE A 23 1.53 -6.99 5.87
CA PHE A 23 1.51 -6.88 7.34
C PHE A 23 0.27 -7.56 7.96
N ALA A 24 -0.84 -7.68 7.23
CA ALA A 24 -2.08 -8.28 7.72
C ALA A 24 -2.07 -9.81 7.69
N VAL A 25 -1.11 -10.45 7.00
CA VAL A 25 -1.02 -11.92 6.91
C VAL A 25 -0.92 -12.56 8.29
N GLY A 26 -0.17 -11.95 9.22
CA GLY A 26 -0.10 -12.41 10.61
C GLY A 26 -1.47 -12.46 11.27
N VAL A 27 -2.26 -11.40 11.12
CA VAL A 27 -3.64 -11.30 11.64
C VAL A 27 -4.54 -12.38 11.04
N PHE A 28 -4.42 -12.64 9.74
CA PHE A 28 -5.21 -13.68 9.08
C PHE A 28 -4.87 -15.08 9.60
N LYS A 29 -3.57 -15.36 9.82
CA LYS A 29 -3.10 -16.63 10.39
C LYS A 29 -3.51 -16.81 11.84
N GLU A 30 -3.47 -15.75 12.66
CA GLU A 30 -4.02 -15.74 14.02
C GLU A 30 -5.53 -16.00 14.02
N GLY A 31 -6.24 -15.53 12.99
CA GLY A 31 -7.65 -15.82 12.73
C GLY A 31 -7.94 -17.24 12.22
N GLY A 32 -6.93 -18.11 12.10
CA GLY A 32 -7.08 -19.52 11.73
C GLY A 32 -6.87 -19.84 10.24
N MET A 33 -6.47 -18.85 9.43
CA MET A 33 -6.06 -19.12 8.06
C MET A 33 -4.67 -19.78 8.00
N THR A 34 -4.41 -20.55 6.95
CA THR A 34 -3.14 -21.22 6.69
C THR A 34 -2.71 -20.97 5.26
N ASN A 35 -1.49 -21.32 4.90
CA ASN A 35 -1.04 -21.24 3.50
C ASN A 35 -1.84 -22.18 2.56
N ASP A 36 -2.69 -23.07 3.08
CA ASP A 36 -3.57 -23.92 2.25
C ASP A 36 -4.86 -23.20 1.83
N ASN A 37 -5.26 -22.14 2.55
CA ASN A 37 -6.51 -21.42 2.31
C ASN A 37 -6.36 -19.89 2.19
N LEU A 38 -5.14 -19.38 2.38
CA LEU A 38 -4.75 -17.99 2.18
C LEU A 38 -3.67 -17.92 1.10
N GLY A 39 -3.90 -17.08 0.10
CA GLY A 39 -2.96 -16.84 -1.00
C GLY A 39 -2.84 -15.37 -1.33
N PHE A 40 -1.96 -15.05 -2.27
CA PHE A 40 -1.76 -13.73 -2.84
C PHE A 40 -2.11 -13.78 -4.33
N MET A 41 -2.58 -12.66 -4.87
CA MET A 41 -2.77 -12.50 -6.30
C MET A 41 -2.64 -11.03 -6.70
N VAL A 42 -2.09 -10.80 -7.89
CA VAL A 42 -2.13 -9.48 -8.51
C VAL A 42 -3.52 -9.19 -9.08
N PHE A 43 -3.85 -7.91 -9.25
CA PHE A 43 -5.08 -7.54 -9.96
C PHE A 43 -5.03 -8.05 -11.40
N PRO A 44 -6.17 -8.51 -11.95
CA PRO A 44 -6.25 -8.88 -13.36
C PRO A 44 -6.10 -7.64 -14.25
N GLU A 45 -5.66 -7.85 -15.49
CA GLU A 45 -5.69 -6.81 -16.51
C GLU A 45 -7.15 -6.39 -16.77
N ILE A 46 -7.45 -5.10 -16.54
CA ILE A 46 -8.79 -4.54 -16.77
C ILE A 46 -8.90 -3.93 -18.17
N THR A 47 -7.88 -3.16 -18.57
CA THR A 47 -7.85 -2.46 -19.85
C THR A 47 -6.63 -2.90 -20.66
N PRO A 48 -6.82 -3.53 -21.83
CA PRO A 48 -5.72 -4.01 -22.66
C PRO A 48 -4.71 -2.91 -23.01
N GLY A 49 -3.43 -3.23 -22.85
CA GLY A 49 -2.33 -2.35 -23.25
C GLY A 49 -1.95 -1.27 -22.24
N ILE A 50 -2.61 -1.21 -21.08
CA ILE A 50 -2.13 -0.42 -19.94
C ILE A 50 -1.06 -1.25 -19.20
N ALA A 51 0.14 -0.68 -19.04
CA ALA A 51 1.21 -1.33 -18.31
C ALA A 51 0.81 -1.55 -16.84
N ARG A 52 1.06 -2.76 -16.31
CA ARG A 52 0.75 -3.10 -14.92
C ARG A 52 1.56 -2.25 -13.95
N ALA A 53 0.88 -1.53 -13.08
CA ALA A 53 1.45 -0.83 -11.94
C ALA A 53 0.95 -1.48 -10.64
N GLU A 54 1.70 -1.33 -9.56
CA GLU A 54 1.37 -1.93 -8.26
C GLU A 54 1.44 -0.87 -7.15
N GLU A 55 0.57 -1.02 -6.15
CA GLU A 55 0.61 -0.22 -4.94
C GLU A 55 1.63 -0.79 -3.96
N ALA A 56 2.64 0.00 -3.58
CA ALA A 56 3.62 -0.35 -2.56
C ALA A 56 3.90 0.86 -1.64
N PRO A 57 2.94 1.22 -0.78
CA PRO A 57 3.16 2.26 0.22
C PRO A 57 4.39 1.92 1.06
N THR A 58 5.30 2.89 1.16
CA THR A 58 6.54 2.77 1.91
C THR A 58 6.41 3.49 3.24
N ASP A 59 6.73 2.78 4.32
CA ASP A 59 6.82 3.35 5.65
C ASP A 59 8.07 4.20 5.79
N THR A 60 7.94 5.35 6.45
CA THR A 60 9.00 6.33 6.60
C THR A 60 9.15 6.77 8.06
N ILE A 61 10.39 6.95 8.49
CA ILE A 61 10.74 7.44 9.83
C ILE A 61 11.29 8.85 9.69
N HIS A 62 10.72 9.79 10.44
CA HIS A 62 11.02 11.22 10.29
C HIS A 62 11.66 11.82 11.53
N LEU A 63 12.54 12.80 11.29
CA LEU A 63 13.04 13.71 12.30
C LEU A 63 12.17 14.97 12.34
N THR A 64 11.62 15.31 13.50
CA THR A 64 10.86 16.56 13.67
C THR A 64 11.79 17.76 13.74
N SER A 65 11.34 18.90 13.21
CA SER A 65 12.13 20.15 13.19
C SER A 65 12.48 20.68 14.59
N GLY A 66 11.69 20.32 15.61
CA GLY A 66 11.88 20.70 17.01
C GLY A 66 12.63 19.68 17.88
N ALA A 67 13.32 18.70 17.27
CA ALA A 67 14.03 17.67 18.03
C ALA A 67 15.11 18.28 18.94
N LYS A 68 15.07 17.91 20.22
CA LYS A 68 16.04 18.39 21.23
C LYS A 68 17.44 17.79 21.05
N ASN A 69 17.52 16.59 20.47
CA ASN A 69 18.77 15.85 20.22
C ASN A 69 18.86 15.47 18.73
N PRO A 70 19.08 16.43 17.82
CA PRO A 70 19.02 16.17 16.38
C PRO A 70 20.14 15.25 15.88
N ASP A 71 21.31 15.25 16.54
CA ASP A 71 22.44 14.42 16.11
C ASP A 71 22.22 12.93 16.43
N ASP A 72 21.74 12.62 17.63
CA ASP A 72 21.35 11.24 17.99
C ASP A 72 20.21 10.74 17.12
N ALA A 73 19.24 11.59 16.81
CA ALA A 73 18.13 11.22 15.94
C ALA A 73 18.59 10.93 14.50
N LYS A 74 19.53 11.71 13.96
CA LYS A 74 20.16 11.41 12.66
C LYS A 74 20.95 10.11 12.69
N LEU A 75 21.67 9.85 13.78
CA LEU A 75 22.38 8.58 13.97
C LEU A 75 21.41 7.40 13.96
N PHE A 76 20.28 7.51 14.67
CA PHE A 76 19.23 6.50 14.67
C PHE A 76 18.60 6.30 13.29
N LEU A 77 18.28 7.39 12.57
CA LEU A 77 17.78 7.29 11.19
C LEU A 77 18.77 6.59 10.26
N GLY A 78 20.07 6.91 10.39
CA GLY A 78 21.14 6.22 9.66
C GLY A 78 21.21 4.72 9.99
N PHE A 79 21.03 4.35 11.27
CA PHE A 79 20.94 2.95 11.67
C PHE A 79 19.70 2.27 11.06
N MET A 80 18.51 2.88 11.14
CA MET A 80 17.28 2.31 10.58
C MET A 80 17.33 2.14 9.06
N ALA A 81 18.11 2.95 8.35
CA ALA A 81 18.36 2.79 6.92
C ALA A 81 19.33 1.64 6.56
N SER A 82 20.05 1.09 7.55
CA SER A 82 21.01 0.01 7.34
C SER A 82 20.35 -1.32 6.96
N ALA A 83 21.08 -2.18 6.26
CA ALA A 83 20.62 -3.53 5.92
C ALA A 83 20.30 -4.36 7.17
N GLU A 84 21.10 -4.24 8.22
CA GLU A 84 20.90 -4.97 9.47
C GLU A 84 19.58 -4.57 10.15
N ALA A 85 19.35 -3.27 10.34
CA ALA A 85 18.14 -2.79 10.99
C ALA A 85 16.90 -3.14 10.16
N GLN A 86 16.94 -2.94 8.84
CA GLN A 86 15.82 -3.29 7.98
C GLN A 86 15.54 -4.81 7.95
N SER A 87 16.58 -5.66 7.97
CA SER A 87 16.40 -7.12 8.06
C SER A 87 15.67 -7.53 9.34
N LYS A 88 16.08 -6.96 10.48
CA LYS A 88 15.45 -7.23 11.79
C LYS A 88 14.02 -6.70 11.86
N TRP A 89 13.81 -5.46 11.44
CA TRP A 89 12.50 -4.82 11.45
C TRP A 89 11.50 -5.58 10.57
N ASN A 90 11.84 -5.79 9.30
CA ASN A 90 10.93 -6.40 8.33
C ASN A 90 10.61 -7.86 8.67
N ALA A 91 11.54 -8.60 9.27
CA ALA A 91 11.26 -9.94 9.80
C ALA A 91 10.24 -9.92 10.95
N ALA A 92 10.24 -8.87 11.78
CA ALA A 92 9.29 -8.74 12.88
C ALA A 92 7.90 -8.28 12.44
N VAL A 93 7.81 -7.45 11.40
CA VAL A 93 6.52 -6.86 10.94
C VAL A 93 5.94 -7.52 9.68
N GLY A 94 6.66 -8.45 9.05
CA GLY A 94 6.19 -9.17 7.86
C GLY A 94 6.11 -8.30 6.60
N GLN A 95 7.10 -7.43 6.39
CA GLN A 95 7.17 -6.50 5.26
C GLN A 95 8.40 -6.75 4.37
N LEU A 96 8.45 -6.09 3.21
CA LEU A 96 9.62 -6.09 2.34
C LEU A 96 10.52 -4.88 2.66
N PRO A 97 11.85 -5.08 2.85
CA PRO A 97 12.78 -3.99 3.06
C PRO A 97 13.03 -3.20 1.77
N THR A 98 13.26 -1.89 1.90
CA THR A 98 13.67 -1.02 0.77
C THR A 98 15.18 -1.07 0.52
N ASN A 99 15.98 -1.46 1.51
CA ASN A 99 17.41 -1.64 1.38
C ASN A 99 17.68 -2.98 0.65
N LYS A 100 18.23 -2.90 -0.56
CA LYS A 100 18.56 -4.07 -1.41
C LYS A 100 19.53 -5.08 -0.78
N ASN A 101 20.26 -4.69 0.26
CA ASN A 101 21.20 -5.57 0.96
C ASN A 101 20.59 -6.20 2.23
N ALA A 102 19.33 -5.88 2.57
CA ALA A 102 18.62 -6.51 3.67
C ALA A 102 18.15 -7.93 3.28
N THR A 103 17.94 -8.78 4.28
CA THR A 103 17.46 -10.15 4.09
C THR A 103 15.94 -10.22 4.18
N VAL A 104 15.35 -11.11 3.39
CA VAL A 104 13.93 -11.46 3.40
C VAL A 104 13.81 -12.97 3.57
N ASP A 105 12.81 -13.43 4.31
CA ASP A 105 12.54 -14.86 4.42
C ASP A 105 12.00 -15.41 3.09
N ALA A 106 12.85 -16.15 2.37
CA ALA A 106 12.48 -16.77 1.10
C ALA A 106 11.49 -17.94 1.25
N ALA A 107 11.24 -18.41 2.48
CA ALA A 107 10.22 -19.42 2.75
C ALA A 107 8.82 -18.82 2.93
N ASP A 108 8.69 -17.49 3.09
CA ASP A 108 7.40 -16.82 3.15
C ASP A 108 6.84 -16.63 1.73
N PRO A 109 5.72 -17.30 1.38
CA PRO A 109 5.15 -17.20 0.04
C PRO A 109 4.60 -15.80 -0.27
N PHE A 110 4.11 -15.07 0.73
CA PHE A 110 3.52 -13.73 0.53
C PHE A 110 4.61 -12.68 0.27
N LEU A 111 5.74 -12.78 0.97
CA LEU A 111 6.89 -11.90 0.69
C LEU A 111 7.50 -12.22 -0.69
N THR A 112 7.60 -13.49 -1.03
CA THR A 112 8.14 -13.94 -2.33
C THR A 112 7.26 -13.48 -3.49
N GLU A 113 5.95 -13.72 -3.43
CA GLU A 113 5.01 -13.30 -4.46
C GLU A 113 4.87 -11.77 -4.53
N GLY A 114 4.82 -11.09 -3.38
CA GLY A 114 4.83 -9.63 -3.32
C GLY A 114 6.07 -9.03 -4.00
N PHE A 115 7.27 -9.57 -3.70
CA PHE A 115 8.50 -9.12 -4.36
C PHE A 115 8.48 -9.35 -5.87
N GLN A 116 8.00 -10.51 -6.33
CA GLN A 116 7.86 -10.81 -7.76
C GLN A 116 6.87 -9.84 -8.44
N SER A 117 5.74 -9.56 -7.80
CA SER A 117 4.75 -8.60 -8.30
C SER A 117 5.38 -7.21 -8.51
N LEU A 118 6.04 -6.69 -7.47
CA LEU A 118 6.65 -5.35 -7.50
C LEU A 118 7.81 -5.26 -8.49
N SER A 119 8.70 -6.26 -8.51
CA SER A 119 9.89 -6.25 -9.40
C SER A 119 9.57 -6.39 -10.88
N THR A 120 8.35 -6.82 -11.22
CA THR A 120 7.89 -6.97 -12.61
C THR A 120 6.83 -5.95 -13.02
N ALA A 121 6.48 -4.98 -12.16
CA ALA A 121 5.52 -3.93 -12.43
C ALA A 121 6.09 -2.85 -13.37
N THR A 122 5.95 -3.03 -14.68
CA THR A 122 6.53 -2.12 -15.68
C THR A 122 5.85 -0.75 -15.77
N GLY A 123 4.62 -0.64 -15.27
CA GLY A 123 3.86 0.61 -15.15
C GLY A 123 4.30 1.48 -13.96
N GLY A 124 5.16 0.95 -13.09
CA GLY A 124 5.68 1.66 -11.92
C GLY A 124 5.06 1.20 -10.60
N ILE A 125 5.49 1.85 -9.53
CA ILE A 125 5.07 1.61 -8.16
C ILE A 125 4.46 2.91 -7.60
N ALA A 126 3.27 2.82 -7.02
CA ALA A 126 2.52 3.92 -6.41
C ALA A 126 2.46 3.80 -4.87
N GLN A 127 2.09 4.88 -4.17
CA GLN A 127 2.00 4.96 -2.71
C GLN A 127 0.56 4.97 -2.19
N PHE A 128 -0.43 4.66 -3.02
CA PHE A 128 -1.85 5.03 -2.95
C PHE A 128 -2.17 6.47 -3.36
N TRP A 129 -3.34 6.61 -3.97
CA TRP A 129 -3.89 7.87 -4.50
C TRP A 129 -3.78 9.05 -3.53
N ASP A 130 -4.16 8.84 -2.26
CA ASP A 130 -4.18 9.88 -1.23
C ASP A 130 -2.77 10.32 -0.78
N ARG A 131 -1.74 9.55 -1.13
CA ARG A 131 -0.32 9.87 -0.86
C ARG A 131 0.39 10.45 -2.08
N ASP A 132 0.00 10.04 -3.28
CA ASP A 132 0.62 10.48 -4.53
C ASP A 132 0.03 11.78 -5.11
N ALA A 133 -1.22 12.10 -4.79
CA ALA A 133 -1.90 13.31 -5.27
C ALA A 133 -1.69 14.52 -4.33
N ASP A 134 -1.91 15.72 -4.87
CA ASP A 134 -2.10 16.93 -4.04
C ASP A 134 -3.23 16.69 -3.03
N ALA A 135 -3.08 17.17 -1.78
CA ALA A 135 -4.02 16.86 -0.70
C ALA A 135 -5.46 17.28 -1.01
N GLU A 136 -5.66 18.41 -1.69
CA GLU A 136 -7.00 18.85 -2.09
C GLU A 136 -7.57 17.94 -3.17
N TYR A 137 -6.75 17.60 -4.17
CA TYR A 137 -7.14 16.71 -5.26
C TYR A 137 -7.42 15.28 -4.77
N ALA A 138 -6.62 14.78 -3.84
CA ALA A 138 -6.78 13.50 -3.16
C ALA A 138 -8.16 13.42 -2.50
N SER A 139 -8.52 14.42 -1.68
CA SER A 139 -9.80 14.47 -0.98
C SER A 139 -10.98 14.43 -1.96
N LEU A 140 -10.95 15.25 -3.01
CA LEU A 140 -12.01 15.29 -4.02
C LEU A 140 -12.11 13.97 -4.79
N GLY A 141 -10.97 13.35 -5.11
CA GLY A 141 -10.92 12.03 -5.74
C GLY A 141 -11.56 10.95 -4.87
N MET A 142 -11.22 10.91 -3.58
CA MET A 142 -11.79 9.94 -2.63
C MET A 142 -13.30 10.09 -2.48
N ASP A 143 -13.80 11.32 -2.38
CA ASP A 143 -15.25 11.59 -2.35
C ASP A 143 -15.92 11.11 -3.64
N GLY A 144 -15.28 11.36 -4.80
CA GLY A 144 -15.73 10.88 -6.10
C GLY A 144 -15.79 9.35 -6.20
N PHE A 145 -14.75 8.65 -5.74
CA PHE A 145 -14.72 7.18 -5.73
C PHE A 145 -15.83 6.61 -4.84
N GLN A 146 -16.03 7.17 -3.64
CA GLN A 146 -17.10 6.75 -2.74
C GLN A 146 -18.48 7.01 -3.34
N GLN A 147 -18.70 8.17 -3.95
CA GLN A 147 -19.95 8.48 -4.62
C GLN A 147 -20.21 7.50 -5.77
N PHE A 148 -19.22 7.23 -6.61
CA PHE A 148 -19.38 6.30 -7.74
C PHE A 148 -19.78 4.88 -7.30
N LEU A 149 -19.25 4.41 -6.16
CA LEU A 149 -19.62 3.10 -5.61
C LEU A 149 -21.11 2.99 -5.22
N VAL A 150 -21.77 4.10 -4.89
CA VAL A 150 -23.18 4.11 -4.46
C VAL A 150 -24.15 4.72 -5.49
N GLN A 151 -23.64 5.58 -6.38
CA GLN A 151 -24.37 6.33 -7.40
C GLN A 151 -23.57 6.31 -8.72
N PRO A 152 -23.44 5.15 -9.38
CA PRO A 152 -22.62 5.00 -10.58
C PRO A 152 -23.14 5.83 -11.78
N GLU A 153 -24.42 6.20 -11.78
CA GLU A 153 -25.04 7.06 -12.79
C GLU A 153 -24.50 8.51 -12.79
N GLU A 154 -23.90 8.95 -11.68
CA GLU A 154 -23.31 10.29 -11.52
C GLU A 154 -21.87 10.38 -12.07
N LEU A 155 -21.39 9.35 -12.78
CA LEU A 155 -20.01 9.26 -13.28
C LEU A 155 -19.56 10.53 -14.01
N GLU A 156 -20.34 11.02 -14.97
CA GLU A 156 -19.97 12.20 -15.77
C GLU A 156 -19.84 13.46 -14.89
N ALA A 157 -20.76 13.65 -13.94
CA ALA A 157 -20.71 14.77 -13.01
C ALA A 157 -19.52 14.67 -12.03
N ILE A 158 -19.16 13.44 -11.61
CA ILE A 158 -17.96 13.19 -10.80
C ILE A 158 -16.70 13.56 -11.59
N LEU A 159 -16.59 13.08 -12.83
CA LEU A 159 -15.45 13.34 -13.71
C LEU A 159 -15.30 14.83 -14.02
N GLU A 160 -16.41 15.53 -14.30
CA GLU A 160 -16.39 16.98 -14.56
C GLU A 160 -15.86 17.75 -13.34
N ARG A 161 -16.31 17.42 -12.12
CA ARG A 161 -15.79 18.07 -10.90
C ARG A 161 -14.31 17.82 -10.67
N LEU A 162 -13.85 16.58 -10.90
CA LEU A 162 -12.43 16.25 -10.80
C LEU A 162 -11.60 17.02 -11.84
N GLU A 163 -12.08 17.13 -13.09
CA GLU A 163 -11.36 17.88 -14.13
C GLU A 163 -11.28 19.39 -13.82
N GLN A 164 -12.36 19.99 -13.30
CA GLN A 164 -12.33 21.38 -12.85
C GLN A 164 -11.31 21.60 -11.73
N ALA A 165 -11.23 20.66 -10.77
CA ALA A 165 -10.23 20.71 -9.71
C ALA A 165 -8.82 20.55 -10.26
N ARG A 166 -8.60 19.60 -11.20
CA ARG A 166 -7.30 19.38 -11.85
C ARG A 166 -6.82 20.63 -12.58
N LEU A 167 -7.68 21.29 -13.37
CA LEU A 167 -7.34 22.51 -14.09
C LEU A 167 -6.98 23.68 -13.17
N ARG A 168 -7.64 23.78 -12.01
CA ARG A 168 -7.35 24.82 -11.00
C ARG A 168 -6.03 24.57 -10.27
N LEU A 169 -5.75 23.32 -9.89
CA LEU A 169 -4.58 22.95 -9.09
C LEU A 169 -3.32 22.78 -9.95
N PHE A 170 -3.48 22.32 -11.19
CA PHE A 170 -2.40 22.06 -12.14
C PHE A 170 -2.62 22.85 -13.44
N PRO A 171 -2.51 24.18 -13.40
CA PRO A 171 -2.59 25.01 -14.60
C PRO A 171 -1.45 24.65 -15.57
N GLN A 172 -1.77 24.55 -16.87
CA GLN A 172 -0.79 24.31 -17.93
C GLN A 172 0.07 25.55 -18.21
#